data_AF-A0A9E5P8Z6-F1
#
_entry.id   AF-A0A9E5P8Z6-F1
#
_cell.length_a   1.000
_cell.length_b   1.000
_cell.length_c   1.000
_cell.angle_alpha   90.00
_cell.angle_beta   90.00
_cell.angle_gamma   90.00
#
_symmetry.space_group_name_H-M   'P 1'
#
loop_
_entity.id
_entity.type
_entity.pdbx_description
1 polymer ?
#
loop_
_entity_poly.entity_id
_entity_poly.type
_entity_poly.pdbx_seq_one_letter_code
_entity_poly.pdbx_strand_id
1 'polypeptide(L)' 'MVISGIILSFTFVGIFTETLHGFHRAKFAMMGALLMIVAGQYYGFY' A
#
# COMPACT_ATOMS: atom_id res chain seq x y z
N MET A 1 -9.29 -9.33 5.89
CA MET A 1 -9.81 -8.76 4.62
C MET A 1 -9.96 -7.24 4.68
N VAL A 2 -10.60 -6.65 5.70
CA VAL A 2 -10.75 -5.19 5.82
C VAL A 2 -9.41 -4.44 5.81
N ILE A 3 -8.41 -4.91 6.57
CA ILE A 3 -7.07 -4.29 6.63
C ILE A 3 -6.39 -4.28 5.26
N SER A 4 -6.40 -5.41 4.54
CA SER A 4 -5.88 -5.50 3.18
C SER A 4 -6.60 -4.52 2.24
N GLY A 5 -7.93 -4.42 2.34
CA GLY A 5 -8.72 -3.44 1.59
C GLY A 5 -8.28 -2.00 1.86
N ILE A 6 -8.06 -1.63 3.13
CA ILE A 6 -7.57 -0.31 3.52
C ILE A 6 -6.20 -0.03 2.90
N ILE A 7 -5.24 -0.96 3.04
CA ILE A 7 -3.89 -0.81 2.47
C ILE A 7 -3.98 -0.62 0.96
N LEU A 8 -4.82 -1.39 0.28
CA LEU A 8 -5.02 -1.29 -1.16
C LEU A 8 -5.59 0.08 -1.55
N SER A 9 -6.64 0.55 -0.87
CA SER A 9 -7.27 1.84 -1.15
C SER A 9 -6.30 3.01 -0.96
N PHE A 10 -5.52 3.03 0.13
CA PHE A 10 -4.51 4.06 0.35
C PHE A 10 -3.38 4.01 -0.68
N THR A 11 -2.91 2.81 -1.02
CA THR A 11 -1.88 2.63 -2.06
C THR A 11 -2.38 3.15 -3.40
N PHE A 12 -3.63 2.85 -3.76
CA PHE A 12 -4.23 3.28 -5.00
C PHE A 12 -4.36 4.81 -5.05
N VAL A 13 -4.95 5.44 -4.02
CA VAL A 13 -5.07 6.90 -3.94
C VAL A 13 -3.69 7.56 -4.05
N GLY A 14 -2.70 7.07 -3.31
CA GLY A 14 -1.35 7.65 -3.33
C GLY A 14 -0.60 7.51 -4.66
N ILE A 15 -0.88 6.46 -5.46
CA ILE A 15 -0.38 6.34 -6.83
C ILE A 15 -0.97 7.45 -7.71
N PHE A 16 -2.27 7.73 -7.60
CA PHE A 16 -2.93 8.75 -8.44
C PHE A 16 -2.70 10.18 -7.96
N THR A 17 -2.39 10.38 -6.68
CA THR A 17 -2.03 11.69 -6.12
C THR A 17 -0.52 11.97 -6.18
N GLU A 18 0.26 11.22 -6.98
CA GLU A 18 1.72 11.41 -7.14
C GLU A 18 2.11 12.88 -7.29
N THR A 19 1.35 13.65 -8.07
CA THR A 19 1.61 15.07 -8.35
C THR A 19 1.58 15.97 -7.11
N LEU A 20 0.97 15.53 -6.01
CA LEU A 20 0.88 16.28 -4.75
C LEU A 20 2.09 16.06 -3.84
N HIS A 21 2.75 14.91 -3.92
CA HIS A 21 3.86 14.56 -3.01
C HIS A 21 5.20 14.33 -3.71
N GLY A 22 5.23 14.25 -5.05
CA GLY A 22 6.46 14.11 -5.83
C GLY A 22 7.15 12.75 -5.75
N PHE A 23 6.51 11.74 -5.15
CA PHE A 23 7.02 10.38 -5.09
C PHE A 23 6.66 9.58 -6.34
N HIS A 24 7.65 8.94 -6.96
CA HIS A 24 7.39 8.00 -8.06
C HIS A 24 6.34 6.94 -7.68
N ARG A 25 5.30 6.80 -8.51
CA ARG A 25 4.24 5.78 -8.41
C ARG A 25 4.77 4.39 -8.07
N ALA A 26 5.86 3.98 -8.72
CA ALA A 26 6.49 2.69 -8.50
C ALA A 26 7.00 2.51 -7.05
N LYS A 27 7.60 3.56 -6.46
CA LYS A 27 8.08 3.53 -5.07
C LYS A 27 6.91 3.46 -4.09
N PHE A 28 5.84 4.19 -4.37
CA PHE A 28 4.62 4.17 -3.55
C PHE A 28 3.91 2.81 -3.62
N ALA A 29 3.84 2.21 -4.81
CA ALA A 29 3.30 0.86 -5.00
C ALA A 29 4.11 -0.21 -4.24
N MET A 30 5.45 -0.13 -4.27
CA MET A 30 6.31 -1.03 -3.50
C MET A 30 6.10 -0.89 -1.99
N MET A 31 5.91 0.33 -1.49
CA MET A 31 5.56 0.58 -0.08
C MET A 31 4.23 -0.11 0.29
N GLY A 32 3.20 0.01 -0.54
CA GLY A 32 1.92 -0.68 -0.33
C GLY A 32 2.05 -2.21 -0.30
N ALA A 33 2.86 -2.78 -1.19
CA ALA A 33 3.15 -4.22 -1.20
C ALA A 33 3.90 -4.67 0.07
N LEU A 34 4.85 -3.88 0.55
CA LEU A 34 5.59 -4.16 1.77
C LEU A 34 4.67 -4.12 3.01
N LEU A 35 3.75 -3.15 3.06
CA LEU A 35 2.71 -3.08 4.09
C LEU A 35 1.78 -4.30 4.06
N MET A 36 1.45 -4.84 2.89
CA MET A 36 0.67 -6.08 2.78
C MET A 36 1.40 -7.29 3.35
N ILE A 37 2.71 -7.40 3.14
CA ILE A 37 3.52 -8.48 3.71
C ILE A 37 3.53 -8.38 5.24
N VAL A 38 3.82 -7.21 5.78
CA VAL A 38 3.83 -6.98 7.25
C VAL A 38 2.46 -7.25 7.86
N ALA A 39 1.38 -6.75 7.25
CA ALA A 39 0.04 -7.01 7.71
C ALA A 39 -0.29 -8.50 7.67
N GLY A 40 0.05 -9.20 6.58
CA GLY A 40 -0.20 -10.64 6.49
C GLY A 40 0.61 -11.45 7.50
N GLN A 41 1.86 -11.06 7.81
CA GLN A 41 2.64 -11.67 8.89
C GLN A 41 1.98 -11.45 10.27
N TYR A 42 1.51 -10.22 10.55
CA TYR A 42 0.87 -9.89 11.83
C TYR A 42 -0.45 -10.64 12.05
N TYR A 43 -1.24 -10.82 11.00
CA TYR A 43 -2.52 -11.52 11.06
C TYR A 43 -2.43 -13.03 10.73
N GLY A 44 -1.22 -13.56 10.49
CA GLY A 44 -0.98 -14.98 10.22
C GLY A 44 -1.49 -15.47 8.85
N PHE A 45 -1.65 -14.59 7.87
CA PHE A 45 -2.04 -14.94 6.49
C PHE A 45 -0.84 -15.34 5.61
N TYR A 46 0.39 -15.21 6.10
CA TYR A 46 1.63 -15.61 5.43
C TYR A 46 2.50 -16.50 6.33
#